data_AF-A0A6B3FLG6-F1
#
_entry.id   AF-A0A6B3FLG6-F1
#
_cell.length_a   1.000
_cell.length_b   1.000
_cell.length_c   1.000
_cell.angle_alpha   90.00
_cell.angle_beta   90.00
_cell.angle_gamma   90.00
#
_symmetry.space_group_name_H-M   'P 1'
#
loop_
_entity.id
_entity.type
_entity.pdbx_description
1 polymer ?
#
loop_
_entity_poly.entity_id
_entity_poly.type
_entity_poly.pdbx_seq_one_letter_code
_entity_poly.pdbx_strand_id
1 'polypeptide(L)'
;WVAMMFSAGMGIGLMFYGVSEPLAHFRTPPPGTDPADAADAMGTAMATTLFHWTLHPWAIYAVVGLAIAYSAYRMRRRQTISAVFEPLIGKRHAYGGFGRFIDILAIFATLFGSAASLGLGALQIGSGFEELNWMEKTGTGLLVAIIAVLTVCFVLSAVSGVEKGIQWLSNTNMVLALLLVVFVFIAGPTIIVLDLLPTSLGAYLSDLGQLVGRTEASSGEGVADWLGSWTVFYWAWWISWTP
;
A
#
# COMPACT_ATOMS: atom_id res chain seq x y z
N TRP A 1 20.08 0.25 4.57
CA TRP A 1 19.35 0.26 3.28
C TRP A 1 18.09 -0.58 3.34
N VAL A 2 18.17 -1.91 3.56
CA VAL A 2 16.97 -2.79 3.69
C VAL A 2 15.98 -2.27 4.75
N ALA A 3 16.45 -1.87 5.94
CA ALA A 3 15.60 -1.27 6.96
C ALA A 3 14.90 0.03 6.52
N MET A 4 15.53 0.84 5.65
CA MET A 4 14.91 2.04 5.10
C MET A 4 13.84 1.69 4.05
N MET A 5 14.03 0.62 3.27
CA MET A 5 12.99 0.13 2.35
C MET A 5 11.78 -0.41 3.10
N PHE A 6 11.99 -1.17 4.17
CA PHE A 6 10.90 -1.63 5.04
C PHE A 6 10.18 -0.45 5.70
N SER A 7 10.90 0.54 6.23
CA SER A 7 10.25 1.73 6.79
C SER A 7 9.50 2.58 5.76
N ALA A 8 9.91 2.57 4.48
CA ALA A 8 9.21 3.29 3.41
C ALA A 8 7.97 2.54 2.91
N GLY A 9 7.99 1.20 2.91
CA GLY A 9 6.85 0.37 2.48
C GLY A 9 5.85 0.06 3.58
N MET A 10 6.25 0.08 4.86
CA MET A 10 5.34 -0.13 5.99
C MET A 10 4.54 1.14 6.31
N GLY A 11 3.46 1.34 5.55
CA GLY A 11 2.54 2.45 5.72
C GLY A 11 1.25 2.10 6.46
N ILE A 12 0.34 3.08 6.50
CA ILE A 12 -1.03 2.96 7.03
C ILE A 12 -1.78 1.78 6.38
N GLY A 13 -1.46 1.45 5.13
CA GLY A 13 -2.05 0.33 4.42
C GLY A 13 -1.94 -1.01 5.14
N LEU A 14 -0.76 -1.36 5.68
CA LEU A 14 -0.58 -2.59 6.45
C LEU A 14 -1.33 -2.57 7.78
N MET A 15 -1.43 -1.39 8.41
CA MET A 15 -2.19 -1.23 9.65
C MET A 15 -3.71 -1.37 9.43
N PHE A 16 -4.20 -0.94 8.27
CA PHE A 16 -5.62 -0.98 7.93
C PHE A 16 -6.03 -2.34 7.36
N TYR A 17 -5.34 -2.78 6.31
CA TYR A 17 -5.67 -3.98 5.55
C TYR A 17 -4.99 -5.25 6.04
N GLY A 18 -3.91 -5.15 6.83
CA GLY A 18 -3.18 -6.33 7.30
C GLY A 18 -4.01 -7.29 8.15
N VAL A 19 -5.07 -6.80 8.81
CA VAL A 19 -6.05 -7.63 9.52
C VAL A 19 -7.35 -7.77 8.73
N SER A 20 -7.85 -6.67 8.16
CA SER A 20 -9.19 -6.64 7.58
C SER A 20 -9.30 -7.39 6.26
N GLU A 21 -8.29 -7.34 5.40
CA GLU A 21 -8.32 -7.99 4.08
C GLU A 21 -8.31 -9.52 4.16
N PRO A 22 -7.34 -10.19 4.83
CA PRO A 22 -7.36 -11.65 4.91
C PRO A 22 -8.61 -12.15 5.63
N LEU A 23 -9.12 -11.42 6.63
CA LEU A 23 -10.36 -11.77 7.31
C LEU A 23 -11.59 -11.61 6.40
N ALA A 24 -11.63 -10.54 5.59
CA ALA A 24 -12.70 -10.32 4.62
C ALA A 24 -12.73 -11.42 3.57
N HIS A 25 -11.57 -11.78 3.01
CA HIS A 25 -11.46 -12.86 2.04
C HIS A 25 -11.70 -14.24 2.64
N PHE A 26 -11.40 -14.45 3.93
CA PHE A 26 -11.75 -15.69 4.60
C PHE A 26 -13.26 -15.84 4.78
N ARG A 27 -13.95 -14.76 5.18
CA ARG A 27 -15.41 -14.77 5.39
C ARG A 27 -16.21 -14.75 4.10
N THR A 28 -15.71 -14.04 3.10
CA THR A 28 -16.33 -13.88 1.79
C THR A 28 -15.23 -14.09 0.75
N PRO A 29 -15.01 -15.35 0.33
CA PRO A 29 -13.99 -15.70 -0.63
C PRO A 29 -14.07 -14.87 -1.90
N PRO A 30 -12.92 -14.53 -2.53
CA PRO A 30 -12.90 -13.87 -3.81
C PRO A 30 -13.75 -14.63 -4.84
N PRO A 31 -14.51 -13.93 -5.70
CA PRO A 31 -15.30 -14.58 -6.75
C PRO A 31 -14.45 -15.54 -7.62
N GLY A 32 -14.98 -16.74 -7.86
CA GLY A 32 -14.36 -17.77 -8.68
C GLY A 32 -13.26 -18.59 -7.99
N THR A 33 -13.16 -18.58 -6.65
CA THR A 33 -12.25 -19.47 -5.90
C THR A 33 -12.95 -20.66 -5.23
N ASP A 34 -14.25 -20.56 -4.92
CA ASP A 34 -15.12 -21.61 -4.37
C ASP A 34 -14.41 -22.63 -3.42
N PRO A 35 -13.84 -22.16 -2.29
CA PRO A 35 -13.04 -23.02 -1.42
C PRO A 35 -13.88 -24.15 -0.80
N ALA A 36 -13.32 -25.36 -0.74
CA ALA A 36 -14.05 -26.56 -0.32
C ALA A 36 -14.29 -26.64 1.19
N ASP A 37 -13.37 -26.08 1.98
CA ASP A 37 -13.43 -26.07 3.45
C ASP A 37 -12.74 -24.83 4.05
N ALA A 38 -12.68 -24.77 5.38
CA ALA A 38 -12.06 -23.66 6.08
C ALA A 38 -10.53 -23.58 5.89
N ALA A 39 -9.84 -24.70 5.67
CA ALA A 39 -8.41 -24.67 5.42
C ALA A 39 -8.10 -24.11 4.03
N ASP A 40 -8.89 -24.51 3.04
CA ASP A 40 -8.82 -24.01 1.67
C ASP A 40 -9.16 -22.50 1.62
N ALA A 41 -10.24 -22.08 2.31
CA ALA A 41 -10.61 -20.68 2.42
C ALA A 41 -9.50 -19.82 3.06
N MET A 42 -8.78 -20.36 4.05
CA MET A 42 -7.63 -19.70 4.66
C MET A 42 -6.47 -19.56 3.68
N GLY A 43 -6.18 -20.61 2.91
CA GLY A 43 -5.18 -20.60 1.84
C GLY A 43 -5.49 -19.54 0.79
N THR A 44 -6.70 -19.53 0.25
CA THR A 44 -7.15 -18.54 -0.74
C THR A 44 -7.09 -17.10 -0.20
N ALA A 45 -7.54 -16.88 1.03
CA ALA A 45 -7.55 -15.55 1.64
C ALA A 45 -6.13 -14.99 1.79
N MET A 46 -5.21 -15.82 2.27
CA MET A 46 -3.80 -15.44 2.41
C MET A 46 -3.11 -15.29 1.06
N ALA A 47 -3.37 -16.17 0.09
CA ALA A 47 -2.82 -16.07 -1.26
C ALA A 47 -3.24 -14.76 -1.95
N THR A 48 -4.52 -14.40 -1.84
CA THR A 48 -5.06 -13.16 -2.38
C THR A 48 -4.46 -11.93 -1.70
N THR A 49 -4.31 -11.96 -0.37
CA THR A 49 -3.67 -10.87 0.37
C THR A 49 -2.19 -10.74 -0.02
N LEU A 50 -1.45 -11.83 -0.08
CA LEU A 50 -0.04 -11.79 -0.51
C LEU A 50 0.09 -11.27 -1.94
N PHE A 51 -0.84 -11.60 -2.83
CA PHE A 51 -0.85 -11.08 -4.20
C PHE A 51 -0.91 -9.56 -4.23
N HIS A 52 -1.77 -8.94 -3.41
CA HIS A 52 -1.91 -7.48 -3.37
C HIS A 52 -0.74 -6.73 -2.71
N TRP A 53 0.00 -7.39 -1.80
CA TRP A 53 1.00 -6.73 -0.93
C TRP A 53 2.46 -7.15 -1.16
N THR A 54 2.73 -8.15 -2.01
CA THR A 54 4.08 -8.65 -2.28
C THR A 54 4.57 -8.28 -3.69
N LEU A 55 4.84 -9.23 -4.57
CA LEU A 55 5.65 -9.00 -5.76
C LEU A 55 5.10 -7.89 -6.68
N HIS A 56 3.78 -7.78 -6.81
CA HIS A 56 3.16 -6.82 -7.72
C HIS A 56 3.43 -5.35 -7.36
N PRO A 57 3.05 -4.83 -6.17
CA PRO A 57 3.40 -3.45 -5.79
C PRO A 57 4.91 -3.18 -5.85
N TRP A 58 5.71 -4.10 -5.31
CA TRP A 58 7.15 -3.91 -5.24
C TRP A 58 7.82 -3.94 -6.61
N ALA A 59 7.29 -4.67 -7.59
CA ALA A 59 7.75 -4.62 -8.97
C ALA A 59 7.47 -3.25 -9.63
N ILE A 60 6.29 -2.66 -9.39
CA ILE A 60 5.95 -1.31 -9.89
C ILE A 60 6.95 -0.29 -9.34
N TYR A 61 7.21 -0.32 -8.02
CA TYR A 61 8.21 0.55 -7.38
C TYR A 61 9.62 0.30 -7.90
N ALA A 62 10.02 -0.96 -8.08
CA ALA A 62 11.35 -1.31 -8.57
C ALA A 62 11.60 -0.78 -9.99
N VAL A 63 10.62 -0.89 -10.89
CA VAL A 63 10.74 -0.39 -12.26
C VAL A 63 10.93 1.13 -12.29
N VAL A 64 10.06 1.88 -11.60
CA VAL A 64 10.15 3.35 -11.59
C VAL A 64 11.36 3.84 -10.82
N GLY A 65 11.64 3.27 -9.65
CA GLY A 65 12.80 3.60 -8.83
C GLY A 65 14.11 3.37 -9.56
N LEU A 66 14.24 2.24 -10.29
CA LEU A 66 15.41 1.97 -11.14
C LEU A 66 15.52 2.98 -12.28
N ALA A 67 14.41 3.32 -12.93
CA ALA A 67 14.40 4.25 -14.06
C ALA A 67 14.84 5.66 -13.63
N ILE A 68 14.34 6.15 -12.49
CA ILE A 68 14.76 7.43 -11.89
C ILE A 68 16.22 7.36 -11.45
N ALA A 69 16.63 6.31 -10.72
CA ALA A 69 17.99 6.16 -10.23
C ALA A 69 19.01 6.12 -11.39
N TYR A 70 18.71 5.37 -12.45
CA TYR A 70 19.55 5.31 -13.63
C TYR A 70 19.63 6.67 -14.34
N SER A 71 18.49 7.33 -14.55
CA SER A 71 18.41 8.65 -15.17
C SER A 71 19.22 9.71 -14.39
N ALA A 72 19.05 9.73 -13.06
CA ALA A 72 19.69 10.71 -12.20
C ALA A 72 21.17 10.43 -11.95
N TYR A 73 21.52 9.20 -11.54
CA TYR A 73 22.87 8.89 -11.07
C TYR A 73 23.80 8.45 -12.20
N ARG A 74 23.33 7.62 -13.13
CA ARG A 74 24.15 7.13 -14.24
C ARG A 74 24.22 8.13 -15.38
N MET A 75 23.08 8.69 -15.77
CA MET A 75 22.98 9.64 -16.89
C MET A 75 23.13 11.11 -16.48
N ARG A 76 23.19 11.40 -15.17
CA ARG A 76 23.34 12.76 -14.62
C ARG A 76 22.24 13.74 -15.10
N ARG A 77 21.04 13.23 -15.33
CA ARG A 77 19.86 14.04 -15.70
C ARG A 77 19.20 14.62 -14.46
N ARG A 78 18.25 15.54 -14.68
CA ARG A 78 17.41 16.08 -13.61
C ARG A 78 16.61 14.93 -12.94
N GLN A 79 16.41 15.02 -11.63
CA GLN A 79 15.54 14.10 -10.88
C GLN A 79 14.06 14.43 -11.10
N THR A 80 13.59 14.30 -12.35
CA THR A 80 12.19 14.44 -12.73
C THR A 80 11.72 13.19 -13.45
N ILE A 81 10.41 12.89 -13.38
CA ILE A 81 9.83 11.74 -14.08
C ILE A 81 9.98 11.93 -15.59
N SER A 82 9.76 13.15 -16.09
CA SER A 82 9.96 13.51 -17.49
C SER A 82 11.36 13.19 -18.04
N ALA A 83 12.40 13.33 -17.22
CA ALA A 83 13.78 13.05 -17.64
C ALA A 83 14.05 11.56 -17.87
N VAL A 84 13.28 10.67 -17.21
CA VAL A 84 13.33 9.22 -17.46
C VAL A 84 12.95 8.91 -18.90
N PHE A 85 11.98 9.65 -19.46
CA PHE A 85 11.49 9.44 -20.82
C PHE A 85 12.38 10.03 -21.91
N GLU A 86 13.44 10.79 -21.58
CA GLU A 86 14.36 11.40 -22.56
C GLU A 86 14.85 10.45 -23.67
N PRO A 87 15.18 9.15 -23.43
CA PRO A 87 15.58 8.23 -24.50
C PRO A 87 14.47 7.92 -25.52
N LEU A 88 13.20 8.05 -25.14
CA LEU A 88 12.04 7.72 -25.97
C LEU A 88 11.48 8.94 -26.70
N ILE A 89 11.37 10.07 -25.98
CA ILE A 89 10.73 11.30 -26.52
C ILE A 89 11.76 12.36 -26.93
N GLY A 90 13.04 12.12 -26.66
CA GLY A 90 14.13 13.05 -26.94
C GLY A 90 14.22 14.22 -25.96
N LYS A 91 15.41 14.83 -25.91
CA LYS A 91 15.75 15.94 -25.00
C LYS A 91 14.77 17.12 -25.10
N ARG A 92 14.40 17.51 -26.32
CA ARG A 92 13.51 18.67 -26.52
C ARG A 92 12.13 18.49 -25.88
N HIS A 93 11.54 17.30 -25.97
CA HIS A 93 10.21 17.03 -25.40
C HIS A 93 10.27 16.76 -23.90
N ALA A 94 11.29 16.01 -23.44
CA ALA A 94 11.48 15.69 -22.02
C ALA A 94 11.70 16.94 -21.15
N TYR A 95 12.35 17.98 -21.67
CA TYR A 95 12.55 19.26 -20.96
C TYR A 95 11.65 20.40 -21.46
N GLY A 96 10.67 20.07 -22.31
CA GLY A 96 9.71 21.02 -22.90
C GLY A 96 8.31 20.93 -22.26
N GLY A 97 7.30 21.42 -22.97
CA GLY A 97 5.91 21.41 -22.50
C GLY A 97 5.37 20.00 -22.23
N PHE A 98 5.71 19.03 -23.07
CA PHE A 98 5.28 17.63 -22.89
C PHE A 98 5.89 16.99 -21.64
N GLY A 99 7.18 17.22 -21.37
CA GLY A 99 7.82 16.78 -20.12
C GLY A 99 7.17 17.41 -18.88
N ARG A 100 6.86 18.70 -18.92
CA ARG A 100 6.13 19.36 -17.82
C ARG A 100 4.75 18.74 -17.61
N PHE A 101 4.06 18.33 -18.66
CA PHE A 101 2.79 17.61 -18.54
C PHE A 101 2.96 16.27 -17.81
N ILE A 102 3.99 15.48 -18.15
CA ILE A 102 4.32 14.23 -17.42
C ILE A 102 4.59 14.51 -15.94
N ASP A 103 5.38 15.53 -15.63
CA ASP A 103 5.70 15.88 -14.24
C ASP A 103 4.45 16.37 -13.47
N ILE A 104 3.52 17.06 -14.14
CA ILE A 104 2.23 17.44 -13.54
C ILE A 104 1.39 16.20 -13.21
N LEU A 105 1.30 15.23 -14.14
CA LEU A 105 0.59 13.98 -13.88
C LEU A 105 1.20 13.20 -12.71
N ALA A 106 2.53 13.18 -12.62
CA ALA A 106 3.23 12.58 -11.48
C ALA A 106 2.85 13.24 -10.16
N ILE A 107 2.82 14.58 -10.11
CA ILE A 107 2.39 15.31 -8.90
C ILE A 107 0.95 14.97 -8.53
N PHE A 108 0.03 14.90 -9.49
CA PHE A 108 -1.36 14.51 -9.22
C PHE A 108 -1.46 13.07 -8.72
N ALA A 109 -0.71 12.14 -9.32
CA ALA A 109 -0.65 10.75 -8.89
C ALA A 109 -0.20 10.67 -7.41
N THR A 110 0.94 11.26 -7.07
CA THR A 110 1.46 11.26 -5.69
C THR A 110 0.50 11.95 -4.71
N LEU A 111 -0.18 13.02 -5.14
CA LEU A 111 -1.19 13.73 -4.33
C LEU A 111 -2.37 12.83 -3.97
N PHE A 112 -3.01 12.22 -4.97
CA PHE A 112 -4.18 11.35 -4.74
C PHE A 112 -3.82 10.10 -3.97
N GLY A 113 -2.66 9.51 -4.27
CA GLY A 113 -2.15 8.37 -3.54
C GLY A 113 -1.90 8.69 -2.06
N SER A 114 -1.30 9.85 -1.77
CA SER A 114 -1.08 10.30 -0.37
C SER A 114 -2.40 10.62 0.35
N ALA A 115 -3.36 11.21 -0.36
CA ALA A 115 -4.68 11.54 0.18
C ALA A 115 -5.48 10.27 0.57
N ALA A 116 -5.42 9.22 -0.25
CA ALA A 116 -6.05 7.94 0.07
C ALA A 116 -5.50 7.35 1.37
N SER A 117 -4.18 7.31 1.53
CA SER A 117 -3.52 6.81 2.74
C SER A 117 -3.88 7.65 3.98
N LEU A 118 -3.94 8.98 3.84
CA LEU A 118 -4.34 9.87 4.93
C LEU A 118 -5.80 9.66 5.35
N GLY A 119 -6.70 9.46 4.36
CA GLY A 119 -8.11 9.14 4.61
C GLY A 119 -8.29 7.83 5.35
N LEU A 120 -7.60 6.76 4.91
CA LEU A 120 -7.60 5.46 5.60
C LEU A 120 -7.09 5.59 7.04
N GLY A 121 -6.03 6.37 7.25
CA GLY A 121 -5.49 6.62 8.59
C GLY A 121 -6.48 7.36 9.49
N ALA A 122 -7.17 8.37 8.95
CA ALA A 122 -8.18 9.11 9.68
C ALA A 122 -9.38 8.22 10.06
N LEU A 123 -9.84 7.35 9.14
CA LEU A 123 -10.88 6.38 9.43
C LEU A 123 -10.45 5.40 10.52
N GLN A 124 -9.22 4.87 10.46
CA GLN A 124 -8.70 3.95 11.46
C GLN A 124 -8.61 4.58 12.86
N ILE A 125 -8.11 5.82 12.95
CA ILE A 125 -8.07 6.57 14.21
C ILE A 125 -9.50 6.84 14.70
N GLY A 126 -10.41 7.21 13.80
CA GLY A 126 -11.84 7.40 14.09
C GLY A 126 -12.46 6.15 14.72
N SER A 127 -12.33 4.98 14.08
CA SER A 127 -12.81 3.71 14.64
C SER A 127 -12.21 3.42 16.02
N GLY A 128 -10.95 3.80 16.26
CA GLY A 128 -10.33 3.69 17.58
C GLY A 128 -11.03 4.52 18.67
N PHE A 129 -11.63 5.66 18.34
CA PHE A 129 -12.42 6.44 19.31
C PHE A 129 -13.71 5.73 19.71
N GLU A 130 -14.34 5.02 18.77
CA GLU A 130 -15.55 4.22 19.03
C GLU A 130 -15.21 3.02 19.93
N GLU A 131 -14.15 2.29 19.60
CA GLU A 131 -13.70 1.12 20.36
C GLU A 131 -13.27 1.48 21.80
N LEU A 132 -12.68 2.67 22.00
CA LEU A 132 -12.30 3.17 23.32
C LEU A 132 -13.47 3.79 24.12
N ASN A 133 -14.68 3.78 23.56
CA ASN A 133 -15.87 4.43 24.12
C ASN A 133 -15.66 5.94 24.40
N TRP A 134 -14.81 6.61 23.62
CA TRP A 134 -14.61 8.06 23.70
C TRP A 134 -15.70 8.82 22.93
N MET A 135 -16.34 8.16 21.96
CA MET A 135 -17.46 8.69 21.18
C MET A 135 -18.34 7.54 20.68
N GLU A 136 -19.67 7.68 20.74
CA GLU A 136 -20.58 6.62 20.27
C GLU A 136 -20.56 6.41 18.75
N LYS A 137 -20.40 7.49 17.98
CA LYS A 137 -20.29 7.47 16.52
C LYS A 137 -19.39 8.57 16.03
N THR A 138 -18.42 8.22 15.21
CA THR A 138 -17.53 9.17 14.56
C THR A 138 -18.21 9.81 13.36
N GLY A 139 -18.37 11.13 13.43
CA GLY A 139 -18.89 11.93 12.32
C GLY A 139 -17.77 12.53 11.47
N THR A 140 -18.14 13.07 10.31
CA THR A 140 -17.23 13.78 9.40
C THR A 140 -16.42 14.88 10.10
N GLY A 141 -17.00 15.55 11.10
CA GLY A 141 -16.30 16.57 11.88
C GLY A 141 -15.04 16.06 12.60
N LEU A 142 -15.10 14.86 13.19
CA LEU A 142 -13.94 14.25 13.84
C LEU A 142 -12.87 13.87 12.82
N LEU A 143 -13.26 13.26 11.69
CA LEU A 143 -12.34 12.87 10.63
C LEU A 143 -11.59 14.08 10.07
N VAL A 144 -12.30 15.19 9.82
CA VAL A 144 -11.70 16.45 9.38
C VAL A 144 -10.73 16.99 10.44
N ALA A 145 -11.09 16.92 11.73
CA ALA A 145 -10.20 17.35 12.81
C ALA A 145 -8.93 16.49 12.90
N ILE A 146 -9.05 15.16 12.78
CA ILE A 146 -7.90 14.23 12.75
C ILE A 146 -6.97 14.59 11.58
N ILE A 147 -7.52 14.74 10.37
CA ILE A 147 -6.76 15.09 9.17
C ILE A 147 -6.06 16.45 9.35
N ALA A 148 -6.75 17.45 9.90
CA ALA A 148 -6.19 18.78 10.14
C ALA A 148 -5.01 18.71 11.14
N VAL A 149 -5.16 17.98 12.24
CA VAL A 149 -4.10 17.79 13.24
C VAL A 149 -2.90 17.07 12.63
N LEU A 150 -3.11 15.95 11.92
CA LEU A 150 -2.04 15.21 11.26
C LEU A 150 -1.30 16.06 10.22
N THR A 151 -2.04 16.88 9.47
CA THR A 151 -1.46 17.81 8.49
C THR A 151 -0.61 18.87 9.16
N VAL A 152 -1.07 19.46 10.26
CA VAL A 152 -0.28 20.43 11.04
C VAL A 152 0.99 19.78 11.58
N CYS A 153 0.90 18.58 12.15
CA CYS A 153 2.06 17.83 12.63
C CYS A 153 3.07 17.55 11.49
N PHE A 154 2.58 17.15 10.31
CA PHE A 154 3.41 16.93 9.14
C PHE A 154 4.12 18.21 8.67
N VAL A 155 3.40 19.33 8.57
CA VAL A 155 3.97 20.62 8.17
C VAL A 155 5.03 21.08 9.16
N LEU A 156 4.75 20.98 10.47
CA LEU A 156 5.72 21.31 11.53
C LEU A 156 6.98 20.44 11.42
N SER A 157 6.82 19.13 11.17
CA SER A 157 7.94 18.22 10.93
C SER A 157 8.75 18.64 9.70
N ALA A 158 8.09 18.98 8.60
CA ALA A 158 8.75 19.39 7.35
C ALA A 158 9.57 20.68 7.51
N VAL A 159 9.05 21.68 8.24
CA VAL A 159 9.75 22.96 8.44
C VAL A 159 10.84 22.90 9.50
N SER A 160 10.74 22.01 10.48
CA SER A 160 11.73 21.85 11.56
C SER A 160 13.06 21.21 11.13
N GLY A 161 13.16 20.77 9.87
CA GLY A 161 14.28 20.02 9.32
C GLY A 161 13.88 18.58 9.04
N VAL A 162 13.47 18.35 7.78
CA VAL A 162 13.02 17.06 7.23
C VAL A 162 13.93 15.90 7.67
N GLU A 163 15.25 16.10 7.64
CA GLU A 163 16.22 15.03 7.89
C GLU A 163 16.19 14.50 9.32
N LYS A 164 16.05 15.36 10.34
CA LYS A 164 15.97 14.93 11.74
C LYS A 164 14.55 14.49 12.14
N GLY A 165 13.54 15.23 11.67
CA GLY A 165 12.13 14.93 11.99
C GLY A 165 11.69 13.57 11.44
N ILE A 166 11.96 13.31 10.15
CA ILE A 166 11.64 12.03 9.52
C ILE A 166 12.41 10.90 10.17
N GLN A 167 13.70 11.08 10.49
CA GLN A 167 14.50 10.02 11.10
C GLN A 167 13.93 9.61 12.47
N TRP A 168 13.57 10.56 13.33
CA TRP A 168 13.03 10.25 14.65
C TRP A 168 11.64 9.61 14.56
N LEU A 169 10.74 10.18 13.75
CA LEU A 169 9.41 9.63 13.53
C LEU A 169 9.45 8.22 12.92
N SER A 170 10.30 8.00 11.92
CA SER A 170 10.52 6.68 11.30
C SER A 170 11.03 5.66 12.31
N ASN A 171 12.05 5.99 13.10
CA ASN A 171 12.59 5.09 14.12
C ASN A 171 11.55 4.74 15.19
N THR A 172 10.82 5.73 15.70
CA THR A 172 9.74 5.50 16.68
C THR A 172 8.64 4.64 16.09
N ASN A 173 8.20 4.91 14.86
CA ASN A 173 7.20 4.10 14.16
C ASN A 173 7.65 2.65 14.00
N MET A 174 8.91 2.43 13.63
CA MET A 174 9.47 1.08 13.50
C MET A 174 9.50 0.32 14.82
N VAL A 175 9.83 0.99 15.93
CA VAL A 175 9.80 0.38 17.27
C VAL A 175 8.35 0.02 17.65
N LEU A 176 7.39 0.94 17.44
CA LEU A 176 5.98 0.68 17.74
C LEU A 176 5.42 -0.47 16.90
N ALA A 177 5.73 -0.51 15.59
CA ALA A 177 5.33 -1.59 14.71
C ALA A 177 5.92 -2.93 15.16
N LEU A 178 7.21 -2.97 15.51
CA LEU A 178 7.85 -4.18 16.02
C LEU A 178 7.21 -4.65 17.33
N LEU A 179 6.95 -3.74 18.26
CA LEU A 179 6.28 -4.05 19.52
C LEU A 179 4.88 -4.63 19.27
N LEU A 180 4.11 -4.06 18.34
CA LEU A 180 2.79 -4.56 17.98
C LEU A 180 2.86 -5.96 17.38
N VAL A 181 3.77 -6.20 16.42
CA VAL A 181 3.96 -7.51 15.80
C VAL A 181 4.33 -8.57 16.85
N VAL A 182 5.30 -8.26 17.71
CA VAL A 182 5.72 -9.16 18.79
C VAL A 182 4.59 -9.41 19.78
N PHE A 183 3.84 -8.37 20.15
CA PHE A 183 2.69 -8.51 21.02
C PHE A 183 1.62 -9.44 20.42
N VAL A 184 1.21 -9.20 19.17
CA VAL A 184 0.20 -10.03 18.48
C VAL A 184 0.71 -11.47 18.29
N PHE A 185 1.99 -11.65 18.00
CA PHE A 185 2.60 -12.98 17.84
C PHE A 185 2.59 -13.80 19.14
N ILE A 186 2.90 -13.17 20.28
CA ILE A 186 2.98 -13.83 21.59
C ILE A 186 1.59 -13.98 22.23
N ALA A 187 0.77 -12.93 22.18
CA ALA A 187 -0.56 -12.93 22.79
C ALA A 187 -1.60 -13.67 21.94
N GLY A 188 -1.37 -13.77 20.63
CA GLY A 188 -2.21 -14.51 19.68
C GLY A 188 -1.82 -15.99 19.54
N PRO A 189 -2.40 -16.71 18.57
CA PRO A 189 -2.13 -18.12 18.35
C PRO A 189 -0.79 -18.33 17.63
N THR A 190 0.32 -18.30 18.38
CA THR A 190 1.70 -18.35 17.85
C THR A 190 1.93 -19.48 16.85
N ILE A 191 1.44 -20.69 17.16
CA ILE A 191 1.61 -21.86 16.28
C ILE A 191 0.88 -21.67 14.95
N ILE A 192 -0.36 -21.15 14.97
CA ILE A 192 -1.12 -20.86 13.74
C ILE A 192 -0.38 -19.81 12.89
N VAL A 193 0.15 -18.75 13.53
CA VAL A 193 0.90 -17.73 12.79
C VAL A 193 2.15 -18.32 12.13
N LEU A 194 2.86 -19.23 12.81
CA LEU A 194 4.02 -19.92 12.25
C LEU A 194 3.64 -20.87 11.11
N ASP A 195 2.56 -21.64 11.27
CA ASP A 195 2.04 -22.57 10.24
C ASP A 195 1.53 -21.82 9.00
N LEU A 196 0.99 -20.61 9.20
CA LEU A 196 0.53 -19.75 8.11
C LEU A 196 1.68 -19.27 7.22
N LEU A 197 2.92 -19.17 7.70
CA LEU A 197 4.04 -18.68 6.89
C LEU A 197 4.30 -19.56 5.64
N PRO A 198 4.61 -20.86 5.78
CA PRO A 198 4.80 -21.73 4.62
C PRO A 198 3.49 -21.97 3.86
N THR A 199 2.36 -22.07 4.57
CA THR A 199 1.05 -22.33 3.95
C THR A 199 0.64 -21.20 3.01
N SER A 200 0.75 -19.96 3.46
CA SER A 200 0.40 -18.78 2.65
C SER A 200 1.32 -18.63 1.45
N LEU A 201 2.62 -18.90 1.62
CA LEU A 201 3.58 -18.85 0.51
C LEU A 201 3.29 -19.93 -0.53
N GLY A 202 3.01 -21.16 -0.08
CA GLY A 202 2.62 -22.27 -0.96
C GLY A 202 1.35 -21.97 -1.74
N ALA A 203 0.30 -21.50 -1.06
CA ALA A 203 -0.97 -21.10 -1.68
C ALA A 203 -0.78 -19.95 -2.66
N TYR A 204 -0.02 -18.91 -2.30
CA TYR A 204 0.28 -17.79 -3.19
C TYR A 204 0.95 -18.24 -4.49
N LEU A 205 1.95 -19.12 -4.41
CA LEU A 205 2.66 -19.62 -5.59
C LEU A 205 1.78 -20.55 -6.44
N SER A 206 0.93 -21.35 -5.80
CA SER A 206 -0.05 -22.21 -6.47
C SER A 206 -1.07 -21.40 -7.26
N ASP A 207 -1.66 -20.38 -6.62
CA ASP A 207 -2.81 -19.65 -7.15
C ASP A 207 -2.39 -18.47 -8.05
N LEU A 208 -1.09 -18.17 -8.14
CA LEU A 208 -0.56 -16.99 -8.81
C LEU A 208 -1.10 -16.82 -10.24
N GLY A 209 -1.14 -17.91 -11.02
CA GLY A 209 -1.66 -17.87 -12.39
C GLY A 209 -3.13 -17.47 -12.45
N GLN A 210 -3.94 -18.00 -11.54
CA GLN A 210 -5.37 -17.67 -11.44
C GLN A 210 -5.57 -16.22 -10.96
N LEU A 211 -4.77 -15.77 -9.99
CA LEU A 211 -4.83 -14.42 -9.44
C LEU A 211 -4.46 -13.37 -10.50
N VAL A 212 -3.37 -13.58 -11.25
CA VAL A 212 -2.95 -12.70 -12.36
C VAL A 212 -3.97 -12.71 -13.51
N GLY A 213 -4.57 -13.87 -13.79
CA GLY A 213 -5.54 -14.04 -14.86
C GLY A 213 -6.97 -13.61 -14.51
N ARG A 214 -7.23 -13.20 -13.26
CA ARG A 214 -8.59 -12.89 -12.79
C ARG A 214 -9.12 -11.65 -13.48
N THR A 215 -10.16 -11.85 -14.27
CA THR A 215 -10.92 -10.83 -14.98
C THR A 215 -12.40 -11.19 -14.93
N GLU A 216 -13.27 -10.27 -15.35
CA GLU A 216 -14.70 -10.56 -15.49
C GLU A 216 -14.95 -11.80 -16.38
N ALA A 217 -14.15 -11.98 -17.42
CA ALA A 217 -14.25 -13.13 -18.32
C ALA A 217 -13.85 -14.47 -17.68
N SER A 218 -12.99 -14.46 -16.65
CA SER A 218 -12.47 -15.70 -16.04
C SER A 218 -13.28 -16.21 -14.86
N SER A 219 -14.10 -15.35 -14.23
CA SER A 219 -14.62 -15.64 -12.88
C SER A 219 -16.11 -15.33 -12.68
N GLY A 220 -16.82 -14.87 -13.73
CA GLY A 220 -18.28 -14.72 -13.72
C GLY A 220 -18.82 -13.38 -13.22
N GLU A 221 -20.14 -13.35 -12.94
CA GLU A 221 -20.88 -12.15 -12.53
C GLU A 221 -20.42 -11.65 -11.14
N GLY A 222 -20.32 -10.33 -10.96
CA GLY A 222 -19.88 -9.70 -9.70
C GLY A 222 -18.36 -9.62 -9.48
N VAL A 223 -17.56 -10.25 -10.36
CA VAL A 223 -16.08 -10.16 -10.30
C VAL A 223 -15.58 -8.74 -10.56
N ALA A 224 -16.19 -8.02 -11.50
CA ALA A 224 -15.78 -6.67 -11.85
C ALA A 224 -15.88 -5.72 -10.65
N ASP A 225 -16.96 -5.82 -9.87
CA ASP A 225 -17.16 -5.03 -8.65
C ASP A 225 -16.13 -5.40 -7.58
N TRP A 226 -15.90 -6.69 -7.36
CA TRP A 226 -14.89 -7.17 -6.42
C TRP A 226 -13.48 -6.71 -6.81
N LEU A 227 -13.12 -6.83 -8.09
CA LEU A 227 -11.85 -6.33 -8.63
C LEU A 227 -11.74 -4.83 -8.43
N GLY A 228 -12.81 -4.07 -8.69
CA GLY A 228 -12.88 -2.64 -8.45
C GLY A 228 -12.62 -2.25 -6.99
N SER A 229 -13.15 -3.01 -6.03
CA SER A 229 -12.97 -2.76 -4.59
C SER A 229 -11.64 -3.24 -4.02
N TRP A 230 -10.97 -4.20 -4.69
CA TRP A 230 -9.74 -4.84 -4.21
C TRP A 230 -8.60 -4.68 -5.19
N THR A 231 -8.45 -5.61 -6.15
CA THR A 231 -7.26 -5.71 -7.00
C THR A 231 -6.99 -4.45 -7.82
N VAL A 232 -8.00 -3.91 -8.50
CA VAL A 232 -7.87 -2.71 -9.32
C VAL A 232 -7.67 -1.48 -8.45
N PHE A 233 -8.35 -1.40 -7.30
CA PHE A 233 -8.10 -0.36 -6.30
C PHE A 233 -6.65 -0.34 -5.86
N TYR A 234 -6.11 -1.50 -5.44
CA TYR A 234 -4.71 -1.62 -5.05
C TYR A 234 -3.77 -1.25 -6.18
N TRP A 235 -4.02 -1.69 -7.41
CA TRP A 235 -3.13 -1.40 -8.53
C TRP A 235 -3.11 0.10 -8.85
N ALA A 236 -4.27 0.74 -8.86
CA ALA A 236 -4.37 2.18 -9.00
C ALA A 236 -3.65 2.92 -7.86
N TRP A 237 -3.82 2.44 -6.62
CA TRP A 237 -3.17 3.02 -5.46
C TRP A 237 -1.64 2.90 -5.52
N TRP A 238 -1.09 1.72 -5.85
CA TRP A 238 0.35 1.51 -6.00
C TRP A 238 0.94 2.32 -7.15
N ILE A 239 0.25 2.40 -8.28
CA ILE A 239 0.68 3.24 -9.41
C ILE A 239 0.69 4.72 -9.00
N SER A 240 -0.27 5.17 -8.20
CA SER A 240 -0.32 6.55 -7.73
C SER A 240 0.81 6.90 -6.75
N TRP A 241 1.35 5.90 -6.03
CA TRP A 241 2.47 6.04 -5.09
C TRP A 241 3.85 5.89 -5.73
N THR A 242 3.93 5.49 -7.00
CA THR A 242 5.23 5.25 -7.65
C THR A 242 6.11 6.49 -7.85
N PRO A 243 5.58 7.66 -8.25
CA PRO A 243 6.38 8.87 -8.45
C PRO A 243 6.83 9.53 -7.14
#